data_AF-A0A2E3Q3X1-F1
#
_entry.id   AF-A0A2E3Q3X1-F1
#
_cell.length_a   1.000
_cell.length_b   1.000
_cell.length_c   1.000
_cell.angle_alpha   90.00
_cell.angle_beta   90.00
_cell.angle_gamma   90.00
#
_symmetry.space_group_name_H-M   'P 1'
#
loop_
_entity.id
_entity.type
_entity.pdbx_description
1 polymer ?
#
loop_
_entity_poly.entity_id
_entity_poly.type
_entity_poly.pdbx_seq_one_letter_code
_entity_poly.pdbx_strand_id
1 'polypeptide(L)'
;MTEDQSLTPDVPTSDAPDVRNDTEDHAADRLGLIGMLLSILGVVTCGLWIFSLPGLIVSIIATQKGRTVKGRVGVILGALGAAGFVLVLMIGLLLPALAKARSTARSIEATNQAAQIHEAIGGSRTGAATPGPVTPTSHPGLAPRLYDPDPWGNAYRVKPDPNGGPGHVVTSDGPDGKKGTEDDLRHPPDDSTPGS
;
A
#
# COMPACT_ATOMS: atom_id res chain seq x y z
N MET A 1 15.03 0.31 -105.21
CA MET A 1 15.21 1.63 -104.58
C MET A 1 13.82 1.99 -104.10
N THR A 2 13.52 1.58 -102.87
CA THR A 2 12.18 1.59 -102.29
C THR A 2 12.38 2.03 -100.85
N GLU A 3 11.88 3.22 -100.56
CA GLU A 3 11.80 3.82 -99.23
C GLU A 3 10.74 3.06 -98.43
N ASP A 4 11.06 2.71 -97.18
CA ASP A 4 10.08 2.32 -96.19
C ASP A 4 10.35 3.12 -94.91
N GLN A 5 9.56 4.18 -94.74
CA GLN A 5 9.45 4.95 -93.50
C GLN A 5 8.48 4.21 -92.59
N SER A 6 8.98 3.61 -91.51
CA SER A 6 8.15 3.08 -90.41
C SER A 6 8.22 4.04 -89.23
N LEU A 7 7.20 4.90 -89.14
CA LEU A 7 6.90 5.78 -88.01
C LEU A 7 6.39 4.93 -86.84
N THR A 8 7.13 4.90 -85.73
CA THR A 8 6.62 4.38 -84.45
C THR A 8 6.03 5.53 -83.62
N PRO A 9 4.78 5.42 -83.13
CA PRO A 9 4.16 6.47 -82.32
C PRO A 9 4.71 6.47 -80.89
N ASP A 10 5.16 7.65 -80.43
CA ASP A 10 5.53 7.91 -79.04
C ASP A 10 4.30 7.80 -78.12
N VAL A 11 4.36 6.89 -77.15
CA VAL A 11 3.37 6.71 -76.10
C VAL A 11 3.70 7.68 -74.95
N PRO A 12 2.83 8.64 -74.61
CA PRO A 12 3.07 9.51 -73.46
C PRO A 12 2.95 8.69 -72.17
N THR A 13 4.06 8.62 -71.43
CA THR A 13 4.10 7.98 -70.11
C THR A 13 3.33 8.87 -69.14
N SER A 14 2.16 8.38 -68.72
CA SER A 14 1.29 9.04 -67.74
C SER A 14 1.96 9.04 -66.37
N ASP A 15 2.44 10.22 -65.95
CA ASP A 15 2.89 10.49 -64.58
C ASP A 15 1.71 10.37 -63.61
N ALA A 16 1.52 9.18 -63.04
CA ALA A 16 0.61 9.00 -61.93
C ALA A 16 1.22 9.67 -60.68
N PRO A 17 0.49 10.53 -59.96
CA PRO A 17 1.00 11.14 -58.73
C PRO A 17 1.27 10.04 -57.69
N ASP A 18 2.53 9.96 -57.25
CA ASP A 18 2.99 9.12 -56.15
C ASP A 18 2.30 9.61 -54.86
N VAL A 19 1.15 9.01 -54.52
CA VAL A 19 0.42 9.22 -53.27
C VAL A 19 1.25 8.58 -52.15
N ARG A 20 2.34 9.26 -51.77
CA ARG A 20 3.15 8.87 -50.62
C ARG A 20 2.36 9.09 -49.34
N ASN A 21 2.35 8.08 -48.49
CA ASN A 21 1.67 8.00 -47.21
C ASN A 21 2.13 9.09 -46.22
N ASP A 22 1.52 10.27 -46.27
CA ASP A 22 1.71 11.34 -45.25
C ASP A 22 1.25 10.93 -43.85
N THR A 23 0.52 9.82 -43.72
CA THR A 23 0.01 9.30 -42.45
C THR A 23 1.08 8.65 -41.56
N GLU A 24 2.21 8.18 -42.11
CA GLU A 24 3.27 7.54 -41.32
C GLU A 24 4.14 8.55 -40.55
N ASP A 25 4.33 9.75 -41.10
CA ASP A 25 5.17 10.77 -40.46
C ASP A 25 4.49 11.37 -39.22
N HIS A 26 3.16 11.51 -39.23
CA HIS A 26 2.41 11.99 -38.06
C HIS A 26 2.34 10.98 -36.91
N ALA A 27 2.43 9.68 -37.18
CA ALA A 27 2.44 8.66 -36.13
C ALA A 27 3.77 8.65 -35.34
N ALA A 28 4.89 8.93 -36.02
CA ALA A 28 6.21 8.96 -35.41
C ALA A 28 6.37 10.16 -34.44
N ASP A 29 5.87 11.34 -34.82
CA ASP A 29 5.93 12.54 -33.98
C ASP A 29 5.08 12.43 -32.71
N ARG A 30 3.90 11.81 -32.81
CA ARG A 30 3.01 11.60 -31.65
C ARG A 30 3.63 10.68 -30.62
N LEU A 31 4.34 9.64 -31.05
CA LEU A 31 5.00 8.70 -30.13
C LEU A 31 6.13 9.37 -29.35
N GLY A 32 6.92 10.23 -30.01
CA GLY A 32 7.98 11.01 -29.38
C GLY A 32 7.44 12.00 -28.34
N LEU A 33 6.37 12.72 -28.69
CA LEU A 33 5.71 13.67 -27.80
C LEU A 33 5.13 12.99 -26.54
N ILE A 34 4.47 11.84 -26.70
CA ILE A 34 3.90 11.08 -25.57
C ILE A 34 5.01 10.60 -24.63
N GLY A 35 6.14 10.13 -25.17
CA GLY A 35 7.30 9.73 -24.37
C GLY A 35 7.90 10.90 -23.57
N MET A 36 7.97 12.08 -24.19
CA MET A 36 8.44 13.30 -23.52
C MET A 36 7.48 13.74 -22.40
N LEU A 37 6.16 13.73 -22.65
CA LEU A 37 5.14 14.08 -21.66
C LEU A 37 5.14 13.11 -20.48
N LEU A 38 5.25 11.79 -20.73
CA LEU A 38 5.33 10.78 -19.65
C LEU A 38 6.59 10.99 -18.79
N SER A 39 7.72 11.35 -19.41
CA SER A 39 8.96 11.60 -18.68
C SER A 39 8.87 12.84 -17.80
N ILE A 40 8.31 13.94 -18.31
CA ILE A 40 8.09 15.17 -17.54
C ILE A 40 7.11 14.92 -16.39
N LEU A 41 5.99 14.25 -16.64
CA LEU A 41 5.05 13.87 -15.57
C LEU A 41 5.76 13.02 -14.51
N GLY A 42 6.60 12.06 -14.91
CA GLY A 42 7.36 11.21 -13.98
C GLY A 42 8.36 11.99 -13.12
N VAL A 43 9.08 12.98 -13.68
CA VAL A 43 9.97 13.87 -12.92
C VAL A 43 9.19 14.69 -11.89
N VAL A 44 8.06 15.27 -12.30
CA VAL A 44 7.28 16.19 -11.47
C VAL A 44 6.50 15.46 -10.37
N THR A 45 5.99 14.27 -10.64
CA THR A 45 5.14 13.54 -9.68
C THR A 45 5.91 12.71 -8.65
N CYS A 46 7.17 12.33 -8.89
CA CYS A 46 7.78 11.24 -8.13
C CYS A 46 9.05 11.53 -7.33
N GLY A 47 9.67 12.72 -7.40
CA GLY A 47 10.79 13.10 -6.51
C GLY A 47 12.02 12.16 -6.52
N LEU A 48 12.06 11.16 -7.40
CA LEU A 48 13.14 10.19 -7.58
C LEU A 48 14.02 10.67 -8.74
N TRP A 49 14.67 11.80 -8.50
CA TRP A 49 15.59 12.43 -9.46
C TRP A 49 16.70 11.46 -9.90
N ILE A 50 17.10 10.54 -9.03
CA ILE A 50 18.17 9.56 -9.28
C ILE A 50 17.85 8.58 -10.42
N PHE A 51 16.61 8.14 -10.59
CA PHE A 51 16.24 7.19 -11.65
C PHE A 51 15.62 7.86 -12.88
N SER A 52 14.98 9.01 -12.71
CA SER A 52 14.34 9.73 -13.82
C SER A 52 15.36 10.44 -14.72
N LEU A 53 16.45 10.98 -14.15
CA LEU A 53 17.54 11.62 -14.90
C LEU A 53 18.17 10.70 -15.97
N PRO A 54 18.67 9.49 -15.66
CA PRO A 54 19.27 8.62 -16.66
C PRO A 54 18.25 8.13 -17.71
N GLY A 55 17.00 7.88 -17.33
CA GLY A 55 15.94 7.50 -18.27
C GLY A 55 15.60 8.61 -19.27
N LEU A 56 15.48 9.86 -18.78
CA LEU A 56 15.28 11.05 -19.60
C LEU A 56 16.47 11.26 -20.56
N ILE A 57 17.70 11.16 -20.06
CA ILE A 57 18.92 11.34 -20.87
C ILE A 57 18.98 10.31 -22.00
N VAL A 58 18.70 9.03 -21.73
CA VAL A 58 18.68 7.98 -22.76
C VAL A 58 17.54 8.21 -23.76
N SER A 59 16.39 8.69 -23.30
CA SER A 59 15.25 9.03 -24.18
C SER A 59 15.61 10.14 -25.17
N ILE A 60 16.22 11.23 -24.68
CA ILE A 60 16.66 12.37 -25.50
C ILE A 60 17.74 11.95 -26.51
N ILE A 61 18.73 11.16 -26.07
CA ILE A 61 19.81 10.68 -26.95
C ILE A 61 19.25 9.75 -28.04
N ALA A 62 18.24 8.93 -27.72
CA ALA A 62 17.59 8.05 -28.69
C ALA A 62 16.77 8.81 -29.74
N THR A 63 16.24 10.00 -29.40
CA THR A 63 15.48 10.83 -30.37
C THR A 63 16.40 11.53 -31.37
N GLN A 64 17.64 11.84 -31.00
CA GLN A 64 18.56 12.60 -31.85
C GLN A 64 19.32 11.78 -32.89
N LYS A 65 19.35 10.44 -32.79
CA LYS A 65 20.23 9.60 -33.62
C LYS A 65 19.45 8.51 -34.35
N GLY A 66 18.88 8.89 -35.50
CA GLY A 66 18.45 8.07 -36.64
C GLY A 66 17.98 6.62 -36.36
N ARG A 67 16.67 6.41 -36.58
CA ARG A 67 15.91 5.14 -36.50
C ARG A 67 16.70 3.88 -36.91
N THR A 68 17.40 3.23 -35.99
CA THR A 68 17.78 1.80 -36.12
C THR A 68 17.89 1.14 -34.74
N VAL A 69 16.95 0.23 -34.43
CA VAL A 69 16.95 -0.80 -33.35
C VAL A 69 17.08 -0.33 -31.88
N LYS A 70 17.80 0.75 -31.58
CA LYS A 70 18.11 1.25 -30.22
C LYS A 70 16.90 1.87 -29.51
N GLY A 71 15.88 2.32 -30.24
CA GLY A 71 14.65 2.86 -29.64
C GLY A 71 13.85 1.82 -28.84
N ARG A 72 13.92 0.53 -29.19
CA ARG A 72 13.22 -0.55 -28.44
C ARG A 72 13.77 -0.73 -27.02
N VAL A 73 15.07 -0.50 -26.82
CA VAL A 73 15.72 -0.63 -25.51
C VAL A 73 15.21 0.44 -24.55
N GLY A 74 15.03 1.67 -25.02
CA GLY A 74 14.48 2.77 -24.22
C GLY A 74 13.06 2.49 -23.72
N VAL A 75 12.21 1.92 -24.58
CA VAL A 75 10.84 1.54 -24.19
C VAL A 75 10.83 0.43 -23.15
N ILE A 76 11.69 -0.59 -23.28
CA ILE A 76 11.77 -1.69 -22.31
C ILE A 76 12.29 -1.19 -20.96
N LEU A 77 13.34 -0.36 -20.94
CA LEU A 77 13.84 0.24 -19.70
C LEU A 77 12.79 1.13 -19.03
N GLY A 78 12.08 1.94 -19.83
CA GLY A 78 11.00 2.79 -19.34
C GLY A 78 9.85 1.98 -18.74
N ALA A 79 9.44 0.89 -19.41
CA ALA A 79 8.41 0.00 -18.92
C ALA A 79 8.83 -0.72 -17.62
N LEU A 80 10.08 -1.18 -17.53
CA LEU A 80 10.63 -1.78 -16.31
C LEU A 80 10.66 -0.77 -15.16
N GLY A 81 11.07 0.47 -15.44
CA GLY A 81 11.06 1.57 -14.48
C GLY A 81 9.65 1.88 -13.97
N ALA A 82 8.67 1.96 -14.88
CA ALA A 82 7.28 2.17 -14.52
C ALA A 82 6.71 1.03 -13.67
N ALA A 83 6.99 -0.23 -14.04
CA ALA A 83 6.57 -1.40 -13.26
C ALA A 83 7.20 -1.42 -11.85
N GLY A 84 8.50 -1.15 -11.75
CA GLY A 84 9.19 -1.04 -10.47
C GLY A 84 8.65 0.10 -9.59
N PHE A 85 8.31 1.23 -10.19
CA PHE A 85 7.69 2.35 -9.49
C PHE A 85 6.30 2.00 -8.94
N VAL A 86 5.45 1.36 -9.73
CA VAL A 86 4.13 0.89 -9.27
C VAL A 86 4.29 -0.10 -8.11
N LEU A 87 5.28 -0.99 -8.16
CA LEU A 87 5.55 -1.92 -7.06
C LEU A 87 5.96 -1.18 -5.77
N VAL A 88 6.85 -0.19 -5.86
CA VAL A 88 7.27 0.61 -4.70
C VAL A 88 6.10 1.41 -4.14
N LEU A 89 5.26 2.01 -5.00
CA LEU A 89 4.05 2.70 -4.56
C LEU A 89 3.07 1.76 -3.85
N MET A 90 2.85 0.57 -4.39
CA MET A 90 2.00 -0.43 -3.75
C MET A 90 2.53 -0.77 -2.37
N ILE A 91 3.83 -1.05 -2.22
CA ILE A 91 4.44 -1.32 -0.91
C ILE A 91 4.27 -0.11 0.03
N GLY A 92 4.52 1.11 -0.45
CA GLY A 92 4.37 2.34 0.33
C GLY A 92 2.93 2.57 0.81
N LEU A 93 1.93 2.24 0.00
CA LEU A 93 0.51 2.34 0.35
C LEU A 93 0.04 1.19 1.26
N LEU A 94 0.64 0.01 1.15
CA LEU A 94 0.29 -1.15 1.97
C LEU A 94 0.78 -1.03 3.42
N LEU A 95 1.91 -0.35 3.65
CA LEU A 95 2.50 -0.25 5.00
C LEU A 95 1.57 0.41 6.04
N PRO A 96 0.94 1.58 5.78
CA PRO A 96 -0.01 2.19 6.72
C PRO A 96 -1.25 1.32 6.96
N ALA A 97 -1.76 0.67 5.91
CA ALA A 97 -2.91 -0.22 6.01
C ALA A 97 -2.59 -1.44 6.89
N LEU A 98 -1.40 -2.03 6.72
CA LEU A 98 -0.93 -3.14 7.53
C LEU A 98 -0.70 -2.73 8.99
N ALA A 99 -0.13 -1.54 9.22
CA ALA A 99 0.05 -1.01 10.57
C ALA A 99 -1.30 -0.86 11.29
N LYS A 100 -2.31 -0.31 10.61
CA LYS A 100 -3.67 -0.17 11.15
C LYS A 100 -4.34 -1.53 11.40
N ALA A 101 -4.20 -2.48 10.47
CA ALA A 101 -4.74 -3.82 10.65
C ALA A 101 -4.12 -4.53 11.86
N ARG A 102 -2.79 -4.40 12.05
CA ARG A 102 -2.09 -4.98 13.21
C ARG A 102 -2.53 -4.34 14.52
N SER A 103 -2.73 -3.02 14.58
CA SER A 103 -3.22 -2.37 15.80
C SER A 103 -4.63 -2.81 16.16
N THR A 104 -5.51 -2.95 15.17
CA THR A 104 -6.88 -3.45 15.39
C THR A 104 -6.87 -4.90 15.86
N ALA A 105 -6.07 -5.77 15.24
CA ALA A 105 -5.96 -7.16 15.65
C ALA A 105 -5.49 -7.31 17.11
N ARG A 106 -4.50 -6.51 17.53
CA ARG A 106 -4.02 -6.48 18.92
C ARG A 106 -5.11 -6.00 19.90
N SER A 107 -5.86 -4.97 19.54
CA SER A 107 -6.97 -4.49 20.38
C SER A 107 -8.06 -5.55 20.55
N ILE A 108 -8.41 -6.28 19.48
CA ILE A 108 -9.38 -7.39 19.54
C ILE A 108 -8.86 -8.52 20.44
N GLU A 109 -7.59 -8.91 20.28
CA GLU A 109 -6.95 -9.94 21.11
C GLU A 109 -6.98 -9.56 22.60
N ALA A 110 -6.60 -8.31 22.92
CA ALA A 110 -6.61 -7.81 24.29
C ALA A 110 -8.01 -7.81 24.91
N THR A 111 -9.02 -7.35 24.16
CA THR A 111 -10.42 -7.35 24.62
C THR A 111 -10.94 -8.77 24.86
N ASN A 112 -10.62 -9.71 23.96
CA ASN A 112 -11.04 -11.11 24.11
C ASN A 112 -10.37 -11.78 25.31
N GLN A 113 -9.10 -11.50 25.56
CA GLN A 113 -8.40 -12.03 26.72
C GLN A 113 -8.90 -11.40 28.03
N ALA A 114 -9.16 -10.09 28.05
CA ALA A 114 -9.79 -9.41 29.18
C ALA A 114 -11.17 -10.00 29.51
N ALA A 115 -11.97 -10.32 28.49
CA ALA A 115 -13.25 -11.00 28.66
C ALA A 115 -13.10 -12.41 29.27
N GLN A 116 -12.15 -13.20 28.78
CA GLN A 116 -11.86 -14.52 29.34
C GLN A 116 -11.38 -14.46 30.79
N ILE A 117 -10.55 -13.48 31.14
CA ILE A 117 -10.11 -13.24 32.53
C ILE A 117 -11.32 -12.85 33.38
N HIS A 118 -12.16 -11.93 32.90
CA HIS A 118 -13.35 -11.47 33.62
C HIS A 118 -14.30 -12.64 33.92
N GLU A 119 -14.59 -13.49 32.94
CA GLU A 119 -15.42 -14.69 33.10
C GLU A 119 -14.78 -15.71 34.05
N ALA A 120 -13.47 -15.96 33.94
CA ALA A 120 -12.77 -16.92 34.79
C ALA A 120 -12.74 -16.49 36.27
N ILE A 121 -12.58 -15.18 36.54
CA ILE A 121 -12.65 -14.61 37.88
C ILE A 121 -14.10 -14.68 38.39
N GLY A 122 -15.09 -14.32 37.57
CA GLY A 122 -16.51 -14.37 37.96
C GLY A 122 -17.03 -15.78 38.22
N GLY A 123 -16.51 -16.79 37.52
CA GLY A 123 -16.84 -18.20 37.72
C GLY A 123 -16.10 -18.84 38.91
N SER A 124 -15.02 -18.23 39.40
CA SER A 124 -14.26 -18.75 40.52
C SER A 124 -15.03 -18.53 41.83
N ARG A 125 -15.54 -19.60 42.43
CA ARG A 125 -16.26 -19.59 43.72
C ARG A 125 -15.42 -19.11 44.92
N THR A 126 -14.14 -18.83 44.70
CA THR A 126 -13.14 -18.53 45.71
C THR A 126 -13.01 -17.02 45.94
N GLY A 127 -14.00 -16.44 46.61
CA GLY A 127 -13.89 -15.11 47.22
C GLY A 127 -13.87 -13.92 46.26
N ALA A 128 -13.99 -12.71 46.82
CA ALA A 128 -13.99 -11.46 46.07
C ALA A 128 -12.70 -11.31 45.25
N ALA A 129 -12.83 -10.82 44.00
CA ALA A 129 -11.69 -10.56 43.13
C ALA A 129 -10.70 -9.62 43.83
N THR A 130 -9.42 -9.99 43.87
CA THR A 130 -8.38 -9.17 44.51
C THR A 130 -7.98 -8.05 43.54
N PRO A 131 -8.19 -6.77 43.86
CA PRO A 131 -7.79 -5.69 42.97
C PRO A 131 -6.29 -5.67 42.75
N GLY A 132 -5.85 -5.47 41.50
CA GLY A 132 -4.43 -5.39 41.15
C GLY A 132 -4.07 -6.14 39.87
N PRO A 133 -2.77 -6.28 39.58
CA PRO A 133 -2.27 -7.01 38.42
C PRO A 133 -2.67 -8.48 38.47
N VAL A 134 -3.09 -9.04 37.33
CA VAL A 134 -3.40 -10.46 37.16
C VAL A 134 -2.08 -11.23 37.17
N THR A 135 -1.81 -11.91 38.27
CA THR A 135 -0.62 -12.74 38.45
C THR A 135 -1.01 -14.09 39.07
N PRO A 136 -0.19 -15.14 38.91
CA PRO A 136 -0.47 -16.44 39.53
C PRO A 136 -0.65 -16.37 41.05
N THR A 137 -0.03 -15.39 41.70
CA THR A 137 -0.12 -15.18 43.16
C THR A 137 -1.41 -14.49 43.57
N SER A 138 -1.87 -13.50 42.82
CA SER A 138 -3.07 -12.71 43.14
C SER A 138 -4.36 -13.39 42.70
N HIS A 139 -4.30 -14.16 41.62
CA HIS A 139 -5.43 -14.84 41.00
C HIS A 139 -5.08 -16.32 40.77
N PRO A 140 -4.85 -17.10 41.84
CA PRO A 140 -4.52 -18.52 41.69
C PRO A 140 -5.69 -19.28 41.05
N GLY A 141 -5.37 -20.23 40.17
CA GLY A 141 -6.37 -21.09 39.53
C GLY A 141 -6.84 -20.64 38.15
N LEU A 142 -6.43 -19.47 37.67
CA LEU A 142 -6.58 -19.13 36.24
C LEU A 142 -5.71 -20.04 35.38
N ALA A 143 -6.18 -20.32 34.17
CA ALA A 143 -5.40 -21.06 33.18
C ALA A 143 -4.08 -20.32 32.87
N PRO A 144 -2.94 -21.02 32.67
CA PRO A 144 -1.64 -20.39 32.46
C PRO A 144 -1.62 -19.27 31.39
N ARG A 145 -2.33 -19.48 30.27
CA ARG A 145 -2.46 -18.50 29.17
C ARG A 145 -3.11 -17.16 29.57
N LEU A 146 -3.86 -17.14 30.68
CA LEU A 146 -4.53 -15.92 31.17
C LEU A 146 -3.59 -15.02 31.98
N TYR A 147 -2.38 -15.52 32.31
CA TYR A 147 -1.32 -14.68 32.89
C TYR A 147 -0.39 -14.10 31.83
N ASP A 148 -0.57 -14.46 30.56
CA ASP A 148 0.21 -13.88 29.48
C ASP A 148 -0.05 -12.37 29.41
N PRO A 149 0.99 -11.54 29.21
CA PRO A 149 0.83 -10.10 29.08
C PRO A 149 -0.05 -9.78 27.87
N ASP A 150 -0.64 -8.59 27.87
CA ASP A 150 -1.36 -8.08 26.71
C ASP A 150 -0.44 -7.93 25.48
N PRO A 151 -0.98 -7.67 24.28
CA PRO A 151 -0.18 -7.57 23.06
C PRO A 151 0.86 -6.44 23.04
N TRP A 152 0.88 -5.57 24.05
CA TRP A 152 1.85 -4.50 24.26
C TRP A 152 2.85 -4.80 25.38
N GLY A 153 2.71 -5.95 26.06
CA GLY A 153 3.63 -6.42 27.10
C GLY A 153 3.22 -6.04 28.52
N ASN A 154 2.04 -5.47 28.72
CA ASN A 154 1.56 -5.05 30.04
C ASN A 154 0.73 -6.15 30.71
N ALA A 155 0.76 -6.21 32.03
CA ALA A 155 -0.09 -7.12 32.79
C ALA A 155 -1.52 -6.55 32.91
N TYR A 156 -2.52 -7.39 32.63
CA TYR A 156 -3.92 -7.07 32.90
C TYR A 156 -4.13 -6.72 34.38
N ARG A 157 -5.12 -5.88 34.65
CA ARG A 157 -5.45 -5.44 36.00
C ARG A 157 -6.93 -5.60 36.29
N VAL A 158 -7.22 -6.09 37.48
CA VAL A 158 -8.57 -6.17 38.02
C VAL A 158 -8.82 -4.95 38.90
N LYS A 159 -9.91 -4.25 38.63
CA LYS A 159 -10.39 -3.12 39.42
C LYS A 159 -11.79 -3.45 39.95
N PRO A 160 -12.18 -2.92 41.12
CA PRO A 160 -13.58 -2.93 41.53
C PRO A 160 -14.44 -2.25 40.48
N ASP A 161 -15.70 -2.65 40.37
CA ASP A 161 -16.69 -1.95 39.54
C ASP A 161 -16.73 -0.46 39.91
N PRO A 162 -16.50 0.46 38.94
CA PRO A 162 -16.53 1.90 39.19
C PRO A 162 -17.88 2.39 39.74
N ASN A 163 -18.97 1.66 39.48
CA ASN A 163 -20.30 1.97 40.00
C ASN A 163 -20.54 1.46 41.43
N GLY A 164 -19.54 0.86 42.07
CA GLY A 164 -19.65 0.31 43.43
C GLY A 164 -20.46 -0.98 43.50
N GLY A 165 -20.75 -1.61 42.36
CA GLY A 165 -21.35 -2.93 42.30
C GLY A 165 -20.44 -4.03 42.84
N PRO A 166 -20.97 -5.24 43.09
CA PRO A 166 -20.16 -6.40 43.49
C PRO A 166 -19.28 -6.96 42.35
N GLY A 167 -19.34 -6.35 41.16
CA GLY A 167 -18.57 -6.77 40.00
C GLY A 167 -17.12 -6.29 40.02
N HIS A 168 -16.37 -6.74 39.03
CA HIS A 168 -15.01 -6.33 38.76
C HIS A 168 -14.85 -5.98 37.28
N VAL A 169 -13.89 -5.11 36.99
CA VAL A 169 -13.52 -4.74 35.63
C VAL A 169 -12.09 -5.19 35.38
N VAL A 170 -11.87 -5.89 34.27
CA VAL A 170 -10.53 -6.25 33.81
C VAL A 170 -10.08 -5.20 32.81
N THR A 171 -8.89 -4.64 33.02
CA THR A 171 -8.33 -3.54 32.24
C THR A 171 -6.94 -3.88 31.69
N SER A 172 -6.68 -3.51 30.44
CA SER A 172 -5.34 -3.44 29.81
C SER A 172 -4.95 -1.98 29.65
N ASP A 173 -3.66 -1.68 29.79
CA ASP A 173 -3.12 -0.31 29.68
C ASP A 173 -2.87 0.13 28.24
N GLY A 174 -3.31 -0.68 27.28
CA GLY A 174 -3.20 -0.35 25.87
C GLY A 174 -1.76 -0.18 25.36
N PRO A 175 -1.62 0.44 24.17
CA PRO A 175 -0.35 0.72 23.55
C PRO A 175 0.62 1.61 24.34
N ASP A 176 0.12 2.56 25.12
CA ASP A 176 0.97 3.54 25.79
C ASP A 176 1.52 3.05 27.15
N GLY A 177 0.93 1.98 27.71
CA GLY A 177 1.33 1.35 28.96
C GLY A 177 1.05 2.21 30.20
N LYS A 178 0.28 3.29 30.06
CA LYS A 178 -0.10 4.18 31.13
C LYS A 178 -1.48 3.81 31.63
N LYS A 179 -1.73 4.13 32.90
CA LYS A 179 -3.00 3.81 33.55
C LYS A 179 -3.97 4.97 33.36
N GLY A 180 -5.23 4.66 33.04
CA GLY A 180 -6.30 5.65 33.05
C GLY A 180 -6.26 6.59 31.86
N THR A 181 -5.65 6.16 30.76
CA THR A 181 -5.62 6.86 29.48
C THR A 181 -6.77 6.38 28.59
N GLU A 182 -7.02 7.10 27.50
CA GLU A 182 -8.13 6.82 26.57
C GLU A 182 -7.95 5.50 25.81
N ASP A 183 -6.73 4.98 25.75
CA ASP A 183 -6.39 3.71 25.11
C ASP A 183 -6.48 2.49 26.03
N ASP A 184 -6.85 2.69 27.30
CA ASP A 184 -7.19 1.61 28.23
C ASP A 184 -8.34 0.76 27.67
N LEU A 185 -8.11 -0.53 27.46
CA LEU A 185 -9.16 -1.47 27.07
C LEU A 185 -9.78 -2.09 28.33
N ARG A 186 -11.11 -2.13 28.41
CA ARG A 186 -11.84 -2.54 29.61
C ARG A 186 -12.91 -3.57 29.29
N HIS A 187 -13.09 -4.54 30.19
CA HIS A 187 -14.18 -5.50 30.11
C HIS A 187 -14.83 -5.69 31.50
N PRO A 188 -16.17 -5.52 31.62
CA PRO A 188 -17.10 -5.05 30.59
C PRO A 188 -16.77 -3.61 30.10
N PRO A 189 -17.18 -3.23 28.87
CA PRO A 189 -17.03 -1.86 28.39
C PRO A 189 -17.88 -0.91 29.24
N ASP A 190 -17.41 0.33 29.44
CA ASP A 190 -18.16 1.32 30.22
C ASP A 190 -19.48 1.68 29.49
N ASP A 191 -20.63 1.45 30.15
CA ASP A 191 -21.97 1.78 29.65
C ASP A 191 -22.18 3.28 29.37
N SER A 192 -21.23 4.12 29.80
CA SER A 192 -21.25 5.57 29.60
C SER A 192 -20.81 6.01 28.21
N THR A 193 -20.45 5.08 27.31
CA THR A 193 -20.16 5.41 25.91
C THR A 193 -21.49 5.51 25.15
N PRO A 194 -22.04 6.72 24.90
CA PRO A 194 -23.27 6.85 24.13
C PRO A 194 -22.93 6.47 22.70
N GLY A 195 -23.67 5.53 22.11
CA GLY A 195 -23.38 4.90 20.82
C GLY A 195 -22.70 5.83 19.80
N SER A 196 -21.43 5.52 19.52
CA SER A 196 -20.63 6.09 18.43
C SER A 196 -20.86 5.32 17.13
#